data_AF-A0A352QQ04-F1
#
_entry.id   AF-A0A352QQ04-F1
#
_cell.length_a   1.000
_cell.length_b   1.000
_cell.length_c   1.000
_cell.angle_alpha   90.00
_cell.angle_beta   90.00
_cell.angle_gamma   90.00
#
_symmetry.space_group_name_H-M   'P 1'
#
loop_
_entity.id
_entity.type
_entity.pdbx_description
1 polymer ?
#
loop_
_entity_poly.entity_id
_entity_poly.type
_entity_poly.pdbx_seq_one_letter_code
_entity_poly.pdbx_strand_id
1 'polypeptide(L)'
;MKKGLTRELMTPKQIECFDLICDVVGGEHHIRGTSARIEDATSHGIRVGGLLQNFSTTDRDLLTRLVVLGHDRCIRVEVASSSRGYTAFMLHKRARFGRNYEVCPGLEEAAADIRKKFPQPAEVGHE
;
A
#
# COMPACT_ATOMS: atom_id res chain seq x y z
N MET A 1 4.24 -13.11 22.73
CA MET A 1 3.61 -12.41 21.58
C MET A 1 4.03 -10.96 21.61
N LYS A 2 4.62 -10.41 20.53
CA LYS A 2 4.81 -8.95 20.45
C LYS A 2 3.42 -8.29 20.40
N LYS A 3 3.20 -7.28 21.24
CA LYS A 3 1.97 -6.48 21.23
C LYS A 3 1.91 -5.72 19.90
N GLY A 4 0.74 -5.69 19.27
CA GLY A 4 0.55 -4.93 18.02
C GLY A 4 0.83 -3.44 18.24
N LEU A 5 1.30 -2.77 17.19
CA LEU A 5 1.55 -1.33 17.19
C LEU A 5 0.20 -0.59 17.27
N THR A 6 0.00 0.21 18.31
CA THR A 6 -1.20 1.04 18.48
C THR A 6 -0.92 2.47 18.04
N ARG A 7 -1.97 3.23 17.70
CA ARG A 7 -1.86 4.58 17.13
C ARG A 7 -1.06 5.52 18.05
N GLU A 8 -1.16 5.36 19.36
CA GLU A 8 -0.47 6.16 20.37
C GLU A 8 1.05 5.92 20.39
N LEU A 9 1.49 4.78 19.87
CA LEU A 9 2.89 4.38 19.80
C LEU A 9 3.50 4.62 18.41
N MET A 10 2.70 5.08 17.44
CA MET A 10 3.14 5.32 16.08
C MET A 10 3.83 6.67 15.94
N THR A 11 4.90 6.72 15.15
CA THR A 11 5.45 7.98 14.66
C THR A 11 4.46 8.65 13.69
N PRO A 12 4.56 9.96 13.44
CA PRO A 12 3.69 10.64 12.46
C PRO A 12 3.70 9.97 11.08
N LYS A 13 4.86 9.49 10.62
CA LYS A 13 4.99 8.79 9.34
C LYS A 13 4.29 7.42 9.35
N GLN A 14 4.33 6.72 10.47
CA GLN A 14 3.59 5.46 10.65
C GLN A 14 2.08 5.70 10.70
N ILE A 15 1.64 6.80 11.33
CA ILE A 15 0.22 7.22 11.32
C ILE A 15 -0.24 7.47 9.89
N GLU A 16 0.53 8.18 9.06
CA GLU A 16 0.18 8.38 7.64
C GLU A 16 0.04 7.05 6.87
N CYS A 17 0.92 6.08 7.14
CA CYS A 17 0.82 4.75 6.56
C CYS A 17 -0.44 4.01 7.04
N PHE A 18 -0.78 4.15 8.32
CA PHE A 18 -1.96 3.53 8.90
C PHE A 18 -3.25 4.14 8.34
N ASP A 19 -3.31 5.48 8.26
CA ASP A 19 -4.45 6.21 7.71
C ASP A 19 -4.69 5.84 6.24
N LEU A 20 -3.64 5.62 5.45
CA LEU A 20 -3.79 5.10 4.09
C LEU A 20 -4.52 3.75 4.07
N ILE A 21 -4.12 2.79 4.90
CA ILE A 21 -4.78 1.47 4.93
C ILE A 21 -6.23 1.61 5.40
N CYS A 22 -6.51 2.44 6.42
CA CYS A 22 -7.87 2.75 6.85
C CYS A 22 -8.72 3.26 5.68
N ASP A 23 -8.21 4.21 4.89
CA ASP A 23 -8.96 4.77 3.76
C ASP A 23 -9.15 3.78 2.62
N VAL A 24 -8.21 2.86 2.40
CA VAL A 24 -8.37 1.76 1.44
C VAL A 24 -9.52 0.84 1.86
N VAL A 25 -9.53 0.40 3.12
CA VAL A 25 -10.49 -0.60 3.61
C VAL A 25 -11.83 -0.02 4.09
N GLY A 26 -11.98 1.31 4.12
CA GLY A 26 -13.22 1.98 4.56
C GLY A 26 -13.30 2.28 6.06
N GLY A 27 -12.17 2.22 6.78
CA GLY A 27 -12.05 2.65 8.17
C GLY A 27 -11.31 1.65 9.08
N GLU A 28 -10.86 2.15 10.24
CA GLU A 28 -10.07 1.38 11.20
C GLU A 28 -10.78 0.13 11.75
N HIS A 29 -12.12 0.15 11.83
CA HIS A 29 -12.92 -0.97 12.31
C HIS A 29 -12.83 -2.21 11.40
N HIS A 30 -12.56 -2.03 10.10
CA HIS A 30 -12.30 -3.13 9.16
C HIS A 30 -10.93 -3.79 9.35
N ILE A 31 -10.01 -3.14 10.06
CA ILE A 31 -8.70 -3.69 10.39
C ILE A 31 -8.79 -4.41 11.74
N ARG A 32 -9.28 -3.71 12.77
CA ARG A 32 -9.35 -4.24 14.14
C ARG A 32 -10.40 -5.33 14.36
N GLY A 33 -11.41 -5.40 13.52
CA GLY A 33 -12.41 -6.47 13.52
C GLY A 33 -11.94 -7.77 12.87
N THR A 34 -10.70 -7.84 12.38
CA THR A 34 -10.16 -9.00 11.64
C THR A 34 -8.95 -9.61 12.33
N SER A 35 -8.37 -10.65 11.74
CA SER A 35 -7.08 -11.21 12.15
C SER A 35 -5.88 -10.32 11.78
N ALA A 36 -6.13 -9.10 11.27
CA ALA A 36 -5.08 -8.19 10.86
C ALA A 36 -4.21 -7.76 12.06
N ARG A 37 -2.90 -7.70 11.83
CA ARG A 37 -1.91 -7.25 12.80
C ARG A 37 -1.09 -6.14 12.21
N ILE A 38 -0.96 -5.07 12.99
CA ILE A 38 -0.10 -3.93 12.68
C ILE A 38 1.15 -4.08 13.51
N GLU A 39 2.28 -4.10 12.82
CA GLU A 39 3.60 -4.29 13.40
C GLU A 39 4.49 -3.13 12.95
N ASP A 40 5.46 -2.78 13.79
CA ASP A 40 6.51 -1.86 13.39
C ASP A 40 7.38 -2.53 12.31
N ALA A 41 7.54 -1.86 11.17
CA ALA A 41 8.47 -2.28 10.12
C ALA A 41 9.77 -1.47 10.22
N THR A 42 9.65 -0.15 10.33
CA THR A 42 10.74 0.80 10.56
C THR A 42 10.18 2.06 11.24
N SER A 43 11.05 2.96 11.70
CA SER A 43 10.65 4.27 12.26
C SER A 43 9.76 5.14 11.36
N HIS A 44 9.64 4.80 10.08
CA HIS A 44 8.84 5.51 9.07
C HIS A 44 7.88 4.58 8.31
N GLY A 45 7.58 3.40 8.84
CA GLY A 45 6.74 2.42 8.15
C GLY A 45 6.12 1.39 9.06
N ILE A 46 5.05 0.76 8.57
CA ILE A 46 4.30 -0.27 9.28
C ILE A 46 4.20 -1.52 8.40
N ARG A 47 4.05 -2.66 9.05
CA ARG A 47 3.65 -3.91 8.41
C ARG A 47 2.22 -4.23 8.81
N VAL A 48 1.35 -4.44 7.84
CA VAL A 48 -0.03 -4.86 8.04
C VAL A 48 -0.19 -6.27 7.48
N GLY A 49 -0.17 -7.27 8.35
CA GLY A 49 -0.38 -8.67 7.97
C GLY A 49 -1.79 -9.15 8.28
N GLY A 50 -2.30 -10.14 7.54
CA GLY A 50 -3.56 -10.80 7.90
C GLY A 50 -4.82 -10.06 7.47
N LEU A 51 -4.71 -9.11 6.55
CA LEU A 51 -5.87 -8.51 5.88
C LEU A 51 -6.54 -9.58 5.01
N LEU A 52 -7.65 -10.12 5.50
CA LEU A 52 -8.49 -11.08 4.78
C LEU A 52 -9.44 -10.34 3.84
N GLN A 53 -8.88 -9.79 2.76
CA GLN A 53 -9.64 -9.04 1.76
C GLN A 53 -9.19 -9.43 0.34
N ASN A 54 -10.08 -9.25 -0.63
CA ASN A 54 -9.74 -9.40 -2.04
C ASN A 54 -9.13 -8.11 -2.59
N PHE A 55 -8.15 -8.26 -3.47
CA PHE A 55 -7.36 -7.17 -4.02
C PHE A 55 -7.36 -7.30 -5.55
N SER A 56 -8.29 -6.62 -6.23
CA SER A 56 -8.36 -6.56 -7.70
C SER A 56 -7.82 -5.24 -8.26
N THR A 57 -7.11 -5.32 -9.38
CA THR A 57 -6.63 -4.14 -10.12
C THR A 57 -7.75 -3.40 -10.86
N THR A 58 -8.94 -4.00 -10.95
CA THR A 58 -10.13 -3.47 -11.64
C THR A 58 -11.22 -3.07 -10.65
N ASP A 59 -12.33 -2.52 -11.18
CA ASP A 59 -13.58 -2.28 -10.43
C ASP A 59 -13.46 -1.30 -9.24
N ARG A 60 -12.39 -0.49 -9.22
CA ARG A 60 -12.04 0.42 -8.11
C ARG A 60 -11.94 -0.30 -6.77
N ASP A 61 -11.53 -1.56 -6.83
CA ASP A 61 -11.37 -2.43 -5.67
C ASP A 61 -10.13 -2.02 -4.84
N LEU A 62 -9.91 -2.70 -3.72
CA LEU A 62 -8.91 -2.34 -2.72
C LEU A 62 -7.51 -2.19 -3.29
N LEU A 63 -7.10 -3.00 -4.28
CA LEU A 63 -5.76 -2.86 -4.87
C LEU A 63 -5.65 -1.61 -5.73
N THR A 64 -6.66 -1.28 -6.54
CA THR A 64 -6.70 -0.02 -7.29
C THR A 64 -6.60 1.17 -6.33
N ARG A 65 -7.39 1.19 -5.25
CA ARG A 65 -7.34 2.25 -4.23
C ARG A 65 -5.97 2.34 -3.56
N LEU A 66 -5.40 1.20 -3.19
CA LEU A 66 -4.10 1.09 -2.55
C LEU A 66 -2.99 1.67 -3.42
N VAL A 67 -3.01 1.37 -4.72
CA VAL A 67 -2.04 1.89 -5.69
C VAL A 67 -2.20 3.40 -5.84
N VAL A 68 -3.42 3.90 -6.12
CA VAL A 68 -3.67 5.33 -6.32
C VAL A 68 -3.28 6.14 -5.07
N LEU A 69 -3.84 5.77 -3.91
CA LEU A 69 -3.59 6.47 -2.65
C LEU A 69 -2.12 6.36 -2.21
N GLY A 70 -1.45 5.24 -2.49
CA GLY A 70 -0.02 5.05 -2.24
C GLY A 70 0.82 6.09 -2.96
N HIS A 71 0.58 6.25 -4.26
CA HIS A 71 1.29 7.25 -5.06
C HIS A 71 0.96 8.69 -4.62
N ASP A 72 -0.31 9.01 -4.37
CA ASP A 72 -0.74 10.36 -3.99
C ASP A 72 -0.15 10.78 -2.64
N ARG A 73 -0.16 9.87 -1.67
CA ARG A 73 0.35 10.13 -0.32
C ARG A 73 1.85 9.91 -0.17
N CYS A 74 2.58 9.61 -1.25
CA CYS A 74 4.00 9.27 -1.20
C CYS A 74 4.29 8.13 -0.22
N ILE A 75 3.49 7.07 -0.25
CA ILE A 75 3.68 5.88 0.58
C ILE A 75 3.99 4.72 -0.35
N ARG A 76 5.21 4.18 -0.21
CA ARG A 76 5.59 2.95 -0.91
C ARG A 76 4.86 1.80 -0.25
N VAL A 77 4.03 1.11 -1.04
CA VAL A 77 3.35 -0.11 -0.64
C VAL A 77 4.06 -1.30 -1.27
N GLU A 78 4.40 -2.28 -0.47
CA GLU A 78 5.00 -3.54 -0.90
C GLU A 78 4.12 -4.72 -0.45
N VAL A 79 3.85 -5.65 -1.36
CA VAL A 79 3.20 -6.92 -1.05
C VAL A 79 4.27 -7.87 -0.53
N ALA A 80 4.14 -8.27 0.73
CA ALA A 80 5.07 -9.13 1.43
C ALA A 80 4.40 -10.46 1.82
N SER A 81 5.21 -11.51 1.95
CA SER A 81 4.75 -12.78 2.52
C SER A 81 4.36 -12.62 3.99
N SER A 82 3.33 -13.35 4.41
CA SER A 82 2.97 -13.54 5.82
C SER A 82 2.94 -15.03 6.18
N SER A 83 2.35 -15.38 7.33
CA SER A 83 2.06 -16.76 7.68
C SER A 83 1.22 -17.47 6.60
N ARG A 84 1.28 -18.80 6.56
CA ARG A 84 0.59 -19.64 5.56
C ARG A 84 -0.86 -19.18 5.35
N GLY A 85 -1.21 -18.85 4.11
CA GLY A 85 -2.55 -18.40 3.71
C GLY A 85 -2.81 -16.90 3.84
N TYR A 86 -1.83 -16.10 4.26
CA TYR A 86 -1.99 -14.66 4.42
C TYR A 86 -0.94 -13.86 3.65
N THR A 87 -1.39 -12.72 3.13
CA THR A 87 -0.52 -11.67 2.59
C THR A 87 -0.29 -10.61 3.67
N ALA A 88 0.84 -9.91 3.58
CA ALA A 88 1.09 -8.70 4.32
C ALA A 88 1.40 -7.55 3.37
N PHE A 89 1.14 -6.34 3.84
CA PHE A 89 1.58 -5.12 3.18
C PHE A 89 2.62 -4.43 4.04
N MET A 90 3.72 -4.02 3.43
CA MET A 90 4.71 -3.15 4.04
C MET A 90 4.52 -1.75 3.47
N LEU A 91 4.27 -0.78 4.35
CA LEU A 91 4.04 0.61 3.99
C LEU A 91 5.15 1.46 4.55
N HIS A 92 5.78 2.25 3.69
CA HIS A 92 6.84 3.18 4.08
C HIS A 92 6.58 4.56 3.52
N LYS A 93 6.51 5.56 4.40
CA LYS A 93 6.44 6.95 3.98
C LYS A 93 7.72 7.34 3.23
N ARG A 94 7.55 7.95 2.07
CA ARG A 94 8.58 8.47 1.17
C ARG A 94 8.39 9.97 0.97
N ALA A 95 9.40 10.62 0.40
CA ALA A 95 9.31 12.01 -0.03
C ALA A 95 8.87 12.06 -1.50
N ARG A 96 8.29 13.19 -1.94
CA ARG A 96 8.02 13.42 -3.37
C ARG A 96 9.30 13.77 -4.15
N PHE A 97 10.28 14.35 -3.47
CA PHE A 97 11.55 14.81 -4.03
C PHE A 97 12.69 14.37 -3.12
N GLY A 98 13.87 14.11 -3.68
CA GLY A 98 15.02 13.58 -2.93
C GLY A 98 15.87 12.63 -3.75
N ARG A 99 16.66 11.78 -3.09
CA ARG A 99 17.46 10.74 -3.78
C ARG A 99 16.56 9.62 -4.28
N ASN A 100 16.97 8.94 -5.34
CA ASN A 100 16.14 7.94 -6.05
C ASN A 100 15.42 6.92 -5.16
N TYR A 101 16.03 6.43 -4.07
CA TYR A 101 15.42 5.45 -3.15
C TYR A 101 14.47 6.06 -2.11
N GLU A 102 14.48 7.39 -1.98
CA GLU A 102 13.68 8.18 -1.03
C GLU A 102 12.40 8.71 -1.68
N VAL A 103 12.36 8.75 -3.02
CA VAL A 103 11.30 9.35 -3.82
C VAL A 103 10.18 8.37 -4.12
N CYS A 104 8.95 8.85 -4.04
CA CYS A 104 7.78 8.21 -4.61
C CYS A 104 7.37 8.95 -5.89
N PRO A 105 7.47 8.34 -7.08
CA PRO A 105 7.01 8.96 -8.32
C PRO A 105 5.49 9.15 -8.31
N GLY A 106 5.00 10.04 -9.15
CA GLY A 106 3.56 10.15 -9.39
C GLY A 106 3.00 8.87 -10.01
N LEU A 107 1.70 8.61 -9.86
CA LEU A 107 1.08 7.42 -10.46
C LEU A 107 1.25 7.42 -11.98
N GLU A 108 1.00 8.56 -12.63
CA GLU A 108 1.09 8.69 -14.09
C GLU A 108 2.52 8.56 -14.60
N GLU A 109 3.49 9.08 -13.87
CA GLU A 109 4.92 8.93 -14.17
C GLU A 109 5.34 7.46 -14.07
N ALA A 110 4.98 6.80 -12.97
CA ALA A 110 5.27 5.38 -12.78
C ALA A 110 4.60 4.52 -13.87
N ALA A 111 3.35 4.82 -14.22
CA ALA A 111 2.63 4.12 -15.29
C ALA A 111 3.29 4.35 -16.65
N ALA A 112 3.70 5.57 -16.97
CA ALA A 112 4.41 5.90 -18.21
C ALA A 112 5.74 5.13 -18.30
N ASP A 113 6.51 5.08 -17.21
CA ASP A 113 7.79 4.36 -17.18
C ASP A 113 7.62 2.85 -17.34
N ILE A 114 6.59 2.26 -16.72
CA ILE A 114 6.25 0.85 -16.92
C ILE A 114 5.89 0.60 -18.39
N ARG A 115 5.06 1.46 -19.01
CA ARG A 115 4.64 1.32 -20.40
C ARG A 115 5.78 1.50 -21.42
N LYS A 116 6.81 2.31 -21.11
CA LYS A 116 8.04 2.38 -21.92
C LYS A 116 8.74 1.02 -21.99
N LYS A 117 8.76 0.29 -20.86
CA LYS A 117 9.39 -1.03 -20.76
C LYS A 117 8.49 -2.16 -21.28
N PHE A 118 7.18 -2.02 -21.12
CA PHE A 118 6.17 -2.99 -21.51
C PHE A 118 5.09 -2.28 -22.35
N PRO A 119 5.34 -2.07 -23.66
CA PRO A 119 4.38 -1.43 -24.55
C PRO A 119 3.05 -2.18 -24.57
N GLN A 120 1.95 -1.44 -24.64
CA GLN A 120 0.63 -2.06 -24.77
C GLN A 120 0.52 -2.81 -26.10
N PRO A 121 -0.16 -3.97 -26.15
CA PRO A 121 -0.47 -4.61 -27.40
C PRO A 121 -1.30 -3.66 -28.27
N ALA A 122 -1.08 -3.70 -29.59
CA ALA A 122 -1.91 -2.94 -30.52
C ALA A 122 -3.37 -3.34 -30.31
N GLU A 123 -4.26 -2.35 -30.18
CA GLU A 123 -5.69 -2.62 -30.08
C GLU A 123 -6.12 -3.36 -31.34
N VAL A 124 -6.55 -4.62 -31.17
CA VAL A 124 -7.24 -5.32 -32.24
C VAL A 124 -8.65 -4.75 -32.21
N GLY A 125 -8.93 -3.82 -33.13
CA GLY A 125 -10.28 -3.29 -33.33
C GLY A 125 -11.21 -4.47 -33.58
N HIS A 126 -12.10 -4.74 -32.63
CA HIS A 126 -13.27 -5.55 -32.90
C HIS A 126 -14.33 -4.60 -33.47
N GLU A 127 -14.44 -4.60 -34.80
CA GLU A 127 -15.58 -4.02 -35.54
C GLU A 127 -16.90 -4.68 -35.14
#